data_AF-A0A2D9RRP7-F1
#
_entry.id   AF-A0A2D9RRP7-F1
#
_cell.length_a   1.000
_cell.length_b   1.000
_cell.length_c   1.000
_cell.angle_alpha   90.00
_cell.angle_beta   90.00
_cell.angle_gamma   90.00
#
_symmetry.space_group_name_H-M   'P 1'
#
loop_
_entity.id
_entity.type
_entity.pdbx_description
1 polymer ?
#
loop_
_entity_poly.entity_id
_entity_poly.type
_entity_poly.pdbx_seq_one_letter_code
_entity_poly.pdbx_strand_id
1 'polypeptide(L)'
;MEDGEVRDELPEDLDRGFVGAYKFPDNKRRRVTGLLYLLISGVVGFWAISLSGTPVLVNSGLKVGCCVLALFGLYSLLAGKPFGLDESAALVAANQAVGFPVGHASAQLGWRGLLSRPTWRMLVYSAEDPPLNRGLVLVDGIDGSIIEMYVEENPEDWIRTTGLQSDGEGPPDV
;
A
#
# COMPACT_ATOMS: atom_id res chain seq x y z
N MET A 1 5.49 41.84 10.43
CA MET A 1 4.90 40.53 10.79
C MET A 1 5.91 39.52 10.32
N GLU A 2 6.46 38.76 11.25
CA GLU A 2 7.52 37.77 11.02
C GLU A 2 6.90 36.62 10.21
N ASP A 3 7.31 36.44 8.96
CA ASP A 3 6.95 35.28 8.17
C ASP A 3 7.55 34.07 8.88
N GLY A 4 6.73 33.40 9.69
CA GLY A 4 7.11 32.21 10.41
C GLY A 4 7.70 31.22 9.43
N GLU A 5 8.95 30.82 9.69
CA GLU A 5 9.71 29.84 8.92
C GLU A 5 8.85 28.59 8.71
N VAL A 6 8.17 28.50 7.55
CA VAL A 6 7.42 27.29 7.16
C VAL A 6 8.47 26.27 6.78
N ARG A 7 8.98 25.56 7.79
CA ARG A 7 9.83 24.39 7.61
C ARG A 7 8.96 23.26 7.08
N ASP A 8 8.85 23.17 5.76
CA ASP A 8 8.31 22.00 5.08
C ASP A 8 9.31 20.84 5.29
N GLU A 9 9.25 20.23 6.46
CA GLU A 9 10.04 19.05 6.81
C GLU A 9 9.28 17.82 6.34
N LEU A 10 9.94 17.04 5.49
CA LEU A 10 9.39 15.79 4.99
C LEU A 10 9.14 14.85 6.18
N PRO A 11 7.92 14.29 6.34
CA PRO A 11 7.64 13.36 7.42
C PRO A 11 8.63 12.19 7.43
N GLU A 12 9.02 11.72 8.63
CA GLU A 12 10.03 10.65 8.79
C GLU A 12 9.70 9.36 8.02
N ASP A 13 8.40 9.06 7.79
CA ASP A 13 7.94 7.92 7.01
C ASP A 13 8.04 8.11 5.48
N LEU A 14 8.41 9.31 5.01
CA LEU A 14 8.59 9.65 3.60
C LEU A 14 10.04 10.01 3.25
N ASP A 15 10.95 10.05 4.22
CA ASP A 15 12.36 10.38 3.99
C ASP A 15 13.10 9.28 3.21
N ARG A 16 13.66 9.67 2.06
CA ARG A 16 14.43 8.78 1.18
C ARG A 16 15.83 8.49 1.72
N GLY A 17 16.33 9.32 2.63
CA GLY A 17 17.63 9.18 3.29
C GLY A 17 17.57 8.38 4.59
N PHE A 18 16.38 7.90 4.99
CA PHE A 18 16.21 7.15 6.23
C PHE A 18 16.93 5.80 6.14
N VAL A 19 18.00 5.65 6.94
CA VAL A 19 18.86 4.46 6.99
C VAL A 19 18.32 3.37 7.95
N GLY A 20 17.07 3.51 8.41
CA GLY A 20 16.38 2.52 9.26
C GLY A 20 15.45 1.60 8.46
N ALA A 21 14.72 0.71 9.15
CA ALA A 21 13.75 -0.18 8.51
C ALA A 21 12.71 0.65 7.74
N TYR A 22 12.63 0.45 6.42
CA TYR A 22 11.70 1.17 5.55
C TYR A 22 10.26 0.99 6.05
N LYS A 23 9.63 2.07 6.49
CA LYS A 23 8.27 2.04 7.04
C LYS A 23 7.28 2.40 5.94
N PHE A 24 6.46 1.45 5.54
CA PHE A 24 5.47 1.68 4.49
C PHE A 24 4.40 2.71 4.93
N PRO A 25 3.90 3.54 3.99
CA PRO A 25 2.85 4.52 4.27
C PRO A 25 1.58 3.85 4.84
N ASP A 26 1.15 4.29 6.02
CA ASP A 26 -0.06 3.77 6.67
C ASP A 26 -1.32 4.54 6.21
N ASN A 27 -2.38 3.80 5.89
CA ASN A 27 -3.69 4.36 5.53
C ASN A 27 -4.39 5.07 6.69
N LYS A 28 -3.88 4.96 7.92
CA LYS A 28 -4.40 5.67 9.11
C LYS A 28 -4.57 7.19 8.89
N ARG A 29 -3.75 7.83 8.06
CA ARG A 29 -3.88 9.28 7.74
C ARG A 29 -5.27 9.63 7.16
N ARG A 30 -5.92 8.70 6.44
CA ARG A 30 -7.27 8.90 5.90
C ARG A 30 -8.34 9.06 6.98
N ARG A 31 -8.09 8.58 8.21
CA ARG A 31 -9.01 8.82 9.33
C ARG A 31 -9.03 10.27 9.75
N VAL A 32 -7.89 10.95 9.74
CA VAL A 32 -7.80 12.37 10.09
C VAL A 32 -8.57 13.19 9.06
N THR A 33 -8.35 12.94 7.77
CA THR A 33 -9.12 13.57 6.69
C THR A 33 -10.62 13.31 6.83
N GLY A 34 -11.02 12.06 7.14
CA GLY A 34 -12.42 11.69 7.34
C GLY A 34 -13.07 12.42 8.52
N LEU A 35 -12.36 12.54 9.66
CA LEU A 35 -12.83 13.31 10.81
C LEU A 35 -13.00 14.79 10.48
N LEU A 36 -12.07 15.39 9.71
CA LEU A 36 -12.19 16.78 9.27
C LEU A 36 -13.41 17.00 8.39
N TYR A 37 -13.68 16.11 7.43
CA TYR A 37 -14.87 16.19 6.58
C TYR A 37 -16.16 16.09 7.39
N LEU A 38 -16.22 15.16 8.35
CA LEU A 38 -17.38 15.01 9.23
C LEU A 38 -17.56 16.22 10.15
N LEU A 39 -16.48 16.79 10.70
CA LEU A 39 -16.54 17.99 11.53
C LEU A 39 -17.08 19.16 10.73
N ILE A 40 -16.48 19.46 9.57
CA ILE A 40 -16.92 20.57 8.71
C ILE A 40 -18.36 20.37 8.28
N SER A 41 -18.71 19.17 7.83
CA SER A 41 -20.09 18.83 7.46
C SER A 41 -21.06 19.01 8.63
N GLY A 42 -20.66 18.61 9.85
CA GLY A 42 -21.49 18.72 11.04
C GLY A 42 -21.72 20.17 11.45
N VAL A 43 -20.67 20.98 11.51
CA VAL A 43 -20.74 22.39 11.89
C VAL A 43 -21.55 23.19 10.86
N VAL A 44 -21.19 23.08 9.58
CA VAL A 44 -21.88 23.82 8.51
C VAL A 44 -23.32 23.32 8.33
N GLY A 45 -23.53 22.00 8.42
CA GLY A 45 -24.87 21.41 8.35
C GLY A 45 -25.77 21.83 9.50
N PHE A 46 -25.25 21.82 10.74
CA PHE A 46 -25.97 22.30 11.92
C PHE A 46 -26.33 23.79 11.80
N TRP A 47 -25.39 24.62 11.36
CA TRP A 47 -25.61 26.04 11.12
C TRP A 47 -26.68 26.28 10.03
N ALA A 48 -26.61 25.53 8.93
CA ALA A 48 -27.57 25.61 7.82
C ALA A 48 -29.00 25.18 8.25
N ILE A 49 -29.14 24.25 9.18
CA ILE A 49 -30.44 23.85 9.72
C ILE A 49 -30.95 24.90 10.72
N SER A 50 -30.08 25.45 11.56
CA SER A 50 -30.43 26.41 12.62
C SER A 50 -30.92 27.77 12.09
N LEU A 51 -30.45 28.19 10.91
CA LEU A 51 -30.83 29.44 10.25
C LEU A 51 -31.95 29.27 9.20
N SER A 52 -32.73 28.19 9.29
CA SER A 52 -33.83 27.92 8.37
C SER A 52 -34.80 29.11 8.31
N GLY A 53 -34.78 29.85 7.19
CA GLY A 53 -35.55 31.09 7.03
C GLY A 53 -34.83 32.20 6.26
N THR A 54 -33.52 32.04 5.95
CA THR A 54 -32.74 32.99 5.15
C THR A 54 -32.27 32.36 3.82
N PRO A 55 -33.10 32.37 2.75
CA PRO A 55 -32.81 31.66 1.50
C PRO A 55 -31.54 32.14 0.79
N VAL A 56 -31.12 33.38 1.05
CA VAL A 56 -29.91 33.99 0.47
C VAL A 56 -28.63 33.38 1.06
N LEU A 57 -28.64 33.01 2.34
CA LEU A 57 -27.48 32.38 3.01
C LEU A 57 -27.55 30.85 3.01
N VAL A 58 -28.77 30.28 3.11
CA VAL A 58 -28.98 28.83 3.18
C VAL A 58 -29.82 28.38 1.99
N ASN A 59 -29.17 27.73 1.03
CA ASN A 59 -29.83 27.11 -0.12
C ASN A 59 -29.88 25.57 0.03
N SER A 60 -30.72 24.92 -0.78
CA SER A 60 -30.80 23.45 -0.81
C SER A 60 -29.48 22.79 -1.21
N GLY A 61 -28.69 23.45 -2.06
CA GLY A 61 -27.37 22.97 -2.49
C GLY A 61 -26.37 22.83 -1.34
N LEU A 62 -26.37 23.75 -0.37
CA LEU A 62 -25.52 23.72 0.81
C LEU A 62 -25.85 22.49 1.67
N LYS A 63 -27.14 22.20 1.88
CA LYS A 63 -27.58 21.03 2.63
C LYS A 63 -27.17 19.73 1.94
N VAL A 64 -27.32 19.65 0.62
CA VAL A 64 -26.85 18.52 -0.19
C VAL A 64 -25.33 18.39 -0.12
N GLY A 65 -24.60 19.51 -0.21
CA GLY A 65 -23.14 19.56 -0.11
C GLY A 65 -22.63 19.02 1.23
N CYS A 66 -23.26 19.42 2.35
CA CYS A 66 -22.96 18.84 3.67
C CYS A 66 -23.22 17.34 3.67
N CYS A 67 -24.38 16.88 3.15
CA CYS A 67 -24.69 15.45 3.11
C CYS A 67 -23.64 14.65 2.31
N VAL A 68 -23.24 15.14 1.13
CA VAL A 68 -22.19 14.51 0.31
C VAL A 68 -20.85 14.50 1.05
N LEU A 69 -20.45 15.62 1.65
CA LEU A 69 -19.21 15.73 2.42
C LEU A 69 -19.20 14.75 3.61
N ALA A 70 -20.34 14.57 4.30
CA ALA A 70 -20.47 13.58 5.36
C ALA A 70 -20.27 12.16 4.84
N LEU A 71 -20.84 11.81 3.69
CA LEU A 71 -20.66 10.49 3.06
C LEU A 71 -19.19 10.25 2.70
N PHE A 72 -18.50 11.24 2.12
CA PHE A 72 -17.07 11.16 1.84
C PHE A 72 -16.23 11.05 3.12
N GLY A 73 -16.59 11.77 4.18
CA GLY A 73 -15.95 11.66 5.48
C GLY A 73 -16.06 10.25 6.07
N LEU A 74 -17.26 9.68 6.03
CA LEU A 74 -17.50 8.30 6.47
C LEU A 74 -16.72 7.29 5.63
N TYR A 75 -16.71 7.44 4.30
CA TYR A 75 -15.90 6.61 3.42
C TYR A 75 -14.40 6.69 3.76
N SER A 76 -13.87 7.89 4.00
CA SER A 76 -12.46 8.08 4.36
C SER A 76 -12.12 7.43 5.71
N LEU A 77 -13.04 7.45 6.69
CA LEU A 77 -12.88 6.71 7.94
C LEU A 77 -12.84 5.20 7.72
N LEU A 78 -13.74 4.66 6.89
CA LEU A 78 -13.84 3.23 6.59
C LEU A 78 -12.62 2.72 5.80
N ALA A 79 -12.09 3.55 4.90
CA ALA A 79 -10.90 3.25 4.10
C ALA A 79 -9.58 3.45 4.88
N GLY A 80 -9.61 4.19 6.00
CA GLY A 80 -8.45 4.38 6.89
C GLY A 80 -8.18 3.18 7.80
N LYS A 81 -8.19 1.95 7.27
CA LYS A 81 -7.84 0.76 8.05
C LYS A 81 -6.32 0.73 8.29
N PRO A 82 -5.85 0.44 9.52
CA PRO A 82 -4.44 0.40 9.81
C PRO A 82 -3.77 -0.75 9.07
N PHE A 83 -2.58 -0.49 8.58
CA PHE A 83 -1.65 -1.53 8.15
C PHE A 83 -1.07 -2.21 9.40
N GLY A 84 -1.29 -3.52 9.54
CA GLY A 84 -1.00 -4.25 10.79
C GLY A 84 0.11 -5.27 10.68
N LEU A 85 0.46 -5.71 9.47
CA LEU A 85 1.30 -6.88 9.26
C LEU A 85 2.57 -6.54 8.47
N ASP A 86 3.72 -6.75 9.10
CA ASP A 86 5.04 -6.51 8.52
C ASP A 86 5.40 -7.54 7.45
N GLU A 87 6.38 -7.21 6.61
CA GLU A 87 6.86 -8.05 5.50
C GLU A 87 7.27 -9.45 5.97
N SER A 88 8.02 -9.55 7.07
CA SER A 88 8.48 -10.83 7.61
C SER A 88 7.32 -11.73 8.04
N ALA A 89 6.26 -11.15 8.61
CA ALA A 89 5.07 -11.90 9.00
C ALA A 89 4.29 -12.37 7.75
N ALA A 90 4.24 -11.55 6.69
CA ALA A 90 3.64 -11.94 5.42
C ALA A 90 4.42 -13.06 4.75
N LEU A 91 5.75 -13.02 4.82
CA LEU A 91 6.62 -14.08 4.31
C LEU A 91 6.42 -15.40 5.05
N VAL A 92 6.29 -15.37 6.38
CA VAL A 92 5.98 -16.56 7.17
C VAL A 92 4.63 -17.15 6.76
N ALA A 93 3.60 -16.32 6.58
CA ALA A 93 2.29 -16.77 6.11
C ALA A 93 2.36 -17.37 4.69
N ALA A 94 3.12 -16.75 3.78
CA ALA A 94 3.31 -17.25 2.44
C ALA A 94 4.05 -18.60 2.42
N ASN A 95 5.13 -18.73 3.20
CA ASN A 95 5.92 -19.96 3.31
C ASN A 95 5.08 -21.14 3.85
N GLN A 96 4.19 -20.87 4.80
CA GLN A 96 3.24 -21.87 5.29
C GLN A 96 2.21 -22.29 4.23
N ALA A 97 1.93 -21.44 3.23
CA ALA A 97 0.91 -21.70 2.21
C ALA A 97 1.45 -22.49 1.00
N VAL A 98 2.64 -22.18 0.49
CA VAL A 98 3.15 -22.73 -0.79
C VAL A 98 3.56 -24.21 -0.76
N GLY A 99 3.79 -24.80 0.42
CA GLY A 99 4.02 -26.24 0.56
C GLY A 99 5.39 -26.75 0.07
N PHE A 100 6.33 -25.87 -0.26
CA PHE A 100 7.72 -26.19 -0.57
C PHE A 100 8.68 -25.31 0.26
N PRO A 101 9.92 -25.76 0.53
CA PRO A 101 10.88 -24.95 1.26
C PRO A 101 11.28 -23.73 0.43
N VAL A 102 10.99 -22.52 0.92
CA VAL A 102 11.32 -21.26 0.25
C VAL A 102 12.79 -20.89 0.50
N GLY A 103 13.55 -20.62 -0.57
CA GLY A 103 14.93 -20.13 -0.50
C GLY A 103 15.03 -18.62 -0.70
N HIS A 104 14.58 -18.14 -1.85
CA HIS A 104 14.55 -16.71 -2.18
C HIS A 104 13.11 -16.22 -2.27
N ALA A 105 12.86 -15.03 -1.72
CA ALA A 105 11.56 -14.40 -1.76
C ALA A 105 11.69 -12.89 -1.96
N SER A 106 10.70 -12.31 -2.61
CA SER A 106 10.54 -10.86 -2.70
C SER A 106 9.11 -10.49 -2.33
N ALA A 107 8.97 -9.36 -1.64
CA ALA A 107 7.68 -8.83 -1.22
C ALA A 107 7.41 -7.50 -1.92
N GLN A 108 6.16 -7.31 -2.32
CA GLN A 108 5.68 -6.02 -2.83
C GLN A 108 4.39 -5.65 -2.11
N LEU A 109 4.34 -4.44 -1.57
CA LEU A 109 3.12 -3.90 -1.00
C LEU A 109 2.22 -3.31 -2.10
N GLY A 110 0.97 -3.72 -2.11
CA GLY A 110 -0.08 -3.17 -2.97
C GLY A 110 -1.37 -2.88 -2.21
N TRP A 111 -2.38 -2.41 -2.93
CA TRP A 111 -3.71 -2.14 -2.38
C TRP A 111 -4.78 -2.75 -3.27
N ARG A 112 -5.85 -3.28 -2.65
CA ARG A 112 -7.00 -3.85 -3.35
C ARG A 112 -8.33 -3.27 -2.90
N GLY A 113 -9.30 -3.32 -3.81
CA GLY A 113 -10.70 -2.99 -3.55
C GLY A 113 -10.93 -1.51 -3.26
N LEU A 114 -12.21 -1.16 -3.07
CA LEU A 114 -12.63 0.23 -2.85
C LEU A 114 -12.07 0.82 -1.56
N LEU A 115 -11.96 0.02 -0.51
CA LEU A 115 -11.42 0.49 0.79
C LEU A 115 -9.89 0.58 0.82
N SER A 116 -9.20 0.40 -0.31
CA SER A 116 -7.74 0.36 -0.40
C SER A 116 -7.14 -0.53 0.68
N ARG A 117 -7.56 -1.81 0.72
CA ARG A 117 -7.01 -2.76 1.69
C ARG A 117 -5.55 -3.05 1.34
N PRO A 118 -4.60 -2.89 2.28
CA PRO A 118 -3.20 -3.23 2.02
C PRO A 118 -3.08 -4.73 1.76
N THR A 119 -2.23 -5.12 0.84
CA THR A 119 -2.06 -6.52 0.43
C THR A 119 -0.61 -6.73 0.00
N TRP A 120 0.01 -7.75 0.58
CA TRP A 120 1.35 -8.20 0.23
C TRP A 120 1.27 -9.15 -0.95
N ARG A 121 2.04 -8.86 -2.00
CA ARG A 121 2.30 -9.77 -3.12
C ARG A 121 3.67 -10.36 -2.91
N MET A 122 3.70 -11.63 -2.54
CA MET A 122 4.90 -12.38 -2.26
C MET A 122 5.23 -13.25 -3.46
N LEU A 123 6.41 -13.08 -4.03
CA LEU A 123 6.96 -14.01 -5.02
C LEU A 123 8.04 -14.84 -4.33
N VAL A 124 7.81 -16.15 -4.24
CA VAL A 124 8.68 -17.09 -3.53
C VAL A 124 9.22 -18.14 -4.49
N TYR A 125 10.49 -18.52 -4.30
CA TYR A 125 11.19 -19.55 -5.05
C TYR A 125 11.60 -20.69 -4.12
N SER A 126 11.60 -21.91 -4.64
CA SER A 126 12.06 -23.07 -3.89
C SER A 126 13.55 -22.97 -3.54
N ALA A 127 14.00 -23.71 -2.53
CA ALA A 127 15.34 -23.58 -1.95
C ALA A 127 16.45 -24.24 -2.75
N GLU A 128 16.11 -25.04 -3.77
CA GLU A 128 17.08 -25.67 -4.68
C GLU A 128 17.77 -24.63 -5.59
N ASP A 129 18.96 -24.97 -6.07
CA ASP A 129 19.71 -24.19 -7.04
C ASP A 129 19.98 -25.05 -8.30
N PRO A 130 19.32 -24.79 -9.45
CA PRO A 130 18.35 -23.73 -9.70
C PRO A 130 16.97 -24.02 -9.06
N PRO A 131 16.16 -22.98 -8.76
CA PRO A 131 14.86 -23.15 -8.13
C PRO A 131 13.89 -23.90 -9.04
N LEU A 132 13.26 -24.96 -8.52
CA LEU A 132 12.36 -25.84 -9.27
C LEU A 132 10.93 -25.33 -9.33
N ASN A 133 10.47 -24.66 -8.27
CA ASN A 133 9.11 -24.14 -8.16
C ASN A 133 9.12 -22.66 -7.84
N ARG A 134 8.10 -21.95 -8.32
CA ARG A 134 7.79 -20.59 -7.87
C ARG A 134 6.35 -20.47 -7.42
N GLY A 135 6.12 -19.60 -6.45
CA GLY A 135 4.80 -19.29 -5.91
C GLY A 135 4.55 -17.79 -5.90
N LEU A 136 3.35 -17.38 -6.28
CA LEU A 136 2.82 -16.05 -6.07
C LEU A 136 1.73 -16.13 -5.01
N VAL A 137 1.95 -15.48 -3.86
CA VAL A 137 1.01 -15.49 -2.74
C VAL A 137 0.55 -14.07 -2.44
N LEU A 138 -0.76 -13.86 -2.41
CA LEU A 138 -1.38 -12.61 -1.98
C LEU A 138 -1.82 -12.75 -0.52
N VAL A 139 -1.22 -11.95 0.37
CA VAL A 139 -1.50 -11.95 1.81
C VAL A 139 -2.16 -10.63 2.22
N ASP A 140 -3.26 -10.68 2.96
CA ASP A 140 -3.92 -9.47 3.49
C ASP A 140 -3.01 -8.78 4.53
N GLY A 141 -2.69 -7.51 4.31
CA GLY A 141 -1.82 -6.72 5.20
C GLY A 141 -2.47 -6.29 6.52
N ILE A 142 -3.73 -6.66 6.76
CA ILE A 142 -4.45 -6.38 8.01
C ILE A 142 -4.42 -7.58 8.95
N ASP A 143 -4.75 -8.78 8.45
CA ASP A 143 -4.93 -9.99 9.28
C ASP A 143 -4.04 -11.17 8.88
N GLY A 144 -3.27 -11.05 7.78
CA GLY A 144 -2.38 -12.12 7.31
C GLY A 144 -3.10 -13.25 6.58
N SER A 145 -4.39 -13.10 6.26
CA SER A 145 -5.12 -14.11 5.51
C SER A 145 -4.58 -14.27 4.09
N ILE A 146 -4.51 -15.51 3.60
CA ILE A 146 -4.15 -15.79 2.21
C ILE A 146 -5.37 -15.51 1.34
N ILE A 147 -5.26 -14.51 0.47
CA ILE A 147 -6.32 -14.09 -0.45
C ILE A 147 -6.30 -14.98 -1.68
N GLU A 148 -5.10 -15.20 -2.22
CA GLU A 148 -4.88 -15.96 -3.44
C GLU A 148 -3.48 -16.58 -3.38
N MET A 149 -3.36 -17.77 -3.93
CA MET A 149 -2.09 -18.48 -4.03
C MET A 149 -2.05 -19.18 -5.38
N TYR A 150 -0.93 -19.01 -6.06
CA TYR A 150 -0.62 -19.70 -7.30
C TYR A 150 0.77 -20.28 -7.22
N VAL A 151 0.92 -21.57 -7.50
CA VAL A 151 2.19 -22.29 -7.50
C VAL A 151 2.35 -22.96 -8.84
N GLU A 152 3.54 -22.83 -9.43
CA GLU A 152 3.89 -23.47 -10.69
C GLU A 152 5.34 -23.94 -10.68
N GLU A 153 5.65 -24.88 -11.57
CA GLU A 153 7.03 -25.22 -11.92
C GLU A 153 7.71 -23.96 -12.46
N ASN A 154 8.95 -23.73 -12.04
CA ASN A 154 9.65 -22.51 -12.38
C ASN A 154 9.91 -22.47 -13.90
N PRO A 155 9.30 -21.51 -14.63
CA PRO A 155 9.42 -21.47 -16.08
C PRO A 155 10.71 -20.76 -16.56
N GLU A 156 11.51 -20.22 -15.63
CA GLU A 156 12.69 -19.44 -15.96
C GLU A 156 13.90 -20.34 -16.25
N ASP A 157 14.54 -20.11 -17.40
CA ASP A 157 15.76 -20.82 -17.82
C ASP A 157 16.99 -20.00 -17.39
N TRP A 158 17.35 -20.12 -16.11
CA TRP A 158 18.43 -19.36 -15.44
C TRP A 158 19.83 -19.63 -16.03
N ILE A 159 19.96 -20.67 -16.84
CA ILE A 159 21.25 -21.19 -17.34
C ILE A 159 21.81 -20.34 -18.51
N ARG A 160 20.99 -19.52 -19.19
CA ARG A 160 21.43 -18.83 -20.42
C ARG A 160 22.11 -17.47 -20.23
N THR A 161 21.94 -16.79 -19.11
CA THR A 161 22.34 -15.37 -19.02
C THR A 161 23.81 -15.17 -18.59
N THR A 162 24.43 -16.15 -17.94
CA THR A 162 25.82 -16.07 -17.44
C THR A 162 26.88 -16.51 -18.45
N GLY A 163 26.50 -17.02 -19.63
CA GLY A 163 27.44 -17.63 -20.60
C GLY A 163 27.74 -16.82 -21.87
N LEU A 164 27.12 -15.66 -22.11
CA LEU A 164 27.30 -14.89 -23.35
C LEU A 164 28.24 -13.68 -23.22
N GLN A 165 29.23 -13.74 -22.32
CA GLN A 165 30.25 -12.71 -22.21
C GLN A 165 31.66 -13.31 -22.03
N SER A 166 32.10 -14.16 -22.96
CA SER A 166 33.53 -14.47 -23.09
C SER A 166 33.99 -14.96 -24.47
N ASP A 167 33.22 -14.77 -25.56
CA ASP A 167 33.67 -15.17 -26.90
C ASP A 167 33.88 -13.93 -27.77
N GLY A 168 35.14 -13.50 -27.89
CA GLY A 168 35.59 -12.57 -28.92
C GLY A 168 36.70 -11.63 -28.47
N GLU A 169 37.95 -12.10 -28.55
CA GLU A 169 39.12 -11.44 -29.18
C GLU A 169 40.42 -11.92 -28.49
N GLY A 170 40.92 -13.09 -28.88
CA GLY A 170 42.33 -13.45 -28.66
C GLY A 170 43.17 -12.89 -29.81
N PRO A 171 44.37 -12.34 -29.58
CA PRO A 171 45.15 -11.70 -30.64
C PRO A 171 45.66 -12.75 -31.65
N PRO A 172 45.80 -12.40 -32.94
CA PRO A 172 46.37 -13.34 -33.92
C PRO A 172 47.89 -13.40 -33.77
N ASP A 173 48.40 -14.54 -33.28
CA ASP A 173 49.79 -14.97 -33.42
C ASP A 173 49.94 -15.76 -34.73
N VAL A 174 50.43 -15.12 -35.80
CA VAL A 174 51.60 -15.47 -36.66
C VAL A 174 51.62 -14.63 -37.94
#